data_AF-A0A9W6J2T8-F1
#
_entry.id   AF-A0A9W6J2T8-F1
#
_cell.length_a   1.000
_cell.length_b   1.000
_cell.length_c   1.000
_cell.angle_alpha   90.00
_cell.angle_beta   90.00
_cell.angle_gamma   90.00
#
_symmetry.space_group_name_H-M   'P 1'
#
loop_
_entity.id
_entity.type
_entity.pdbx_description
1 polymer ?
#
loop_
_entity_poly.entity_id
_entity_poly.type
_entity_poly.pdbx_seq_one_letter_code
_entity_poly.pdbx_strand_id
1 'polypeptide(L)'
;MPVFAITRATRLARLFAGAAALGLATGPAVAASGVSIELNRLEQRDAACRVSLLVSNPGDKAYDSLKLDLVFFDKDGVISRRLAVEAGPIRASKTTVKLFDAGDARCEGVSRVLLNDVTACGGDQDCLGLVTTTSRVKGVEFGK
;
A
#
# COMPACT_ATOMS: atom_id res chain seq x y z
N MET A 1 -37.76 -67.01 -45.54
CA MET A 1 -36.81 -67.01 -44.41
C MET A 1 -36.24 -65.61 -44.28
N PRO A 2 -36.08 -65.01 -43.09
CA PRO A 2 -37.08 -64.60 -42.12
C PRO A 2 -37.20 -63.06 -41.99
N VAL A 3 -38.30 -62.63 -41.36
CA VAL A 3 -38.45 -61.48 -40.43
C VAL A 3 -38.02 -60.09 -40.92
N PHE A 4 -38.96 -59.14 -40.97
CA PHE A 4 -38.85 -57.88 -40.21
C PHE A 4 -40.23 -57.23 -40.06
N ALA A 5 -40.75 -57.33 -38.84
CA ALA A 5 -41.82 -56.48 -38.36
C ALA A 5 -41.25 -55.11 -38.01
N ILE A 6 -42.09 -54.07 -38.11
CA ILE A 6 -42.47 -53.16 -37.02
C ILE A 6 -42.96 -51.84 -37.62
N THR A 7 -44.18 -51.54 -37.22
CA THR A 7 -45.07 -50.44 -37.61
C THR A 7 -44.55 -49.08 -37.15
N ARG A 8 -44.74 -48.05 -37.99
CA ARG A 8 -44.53 -46.63 -37.65
C ARG A 8 -45.60 -46.11 -36.69
N ALA A 9 -45.19 -45.37 -35.65
CA ALA A 9 -45.99 -44.37 -34.91
C ALA A 9 -45.09 -43.78 -33.81
N THR A 10 -45.06 -42.51 -33.39
CA THR A 10 -45.49 -41.19 -33.88
C THR A 10 -44.63 -40.18 -33.09
N ARG A 11 -44.41 -38.98 -33.62
CA ARG A 11 -43.54 -37.92 -33.07
C ARG A 11 -43.96 -37.45 -31.67
N LEU A 12 -42.99 -37.19 -30.79
CA LEU A 12 -43.08 -36.07 -29.84
C LEU A 12 -41.70 -35.46 -29.61
N ALA A 13 -41.57 -34.20 -30.05
CA ALA A 13 -40.41 -33.36 -29.78
C ALA A 13 -40.41 -32.94 -28.30
N ARG A 14 -39.24 -33.00 -27.64
CA ARG A 14 -38.97 -32.27 -26.40
C ARG A 14 -37.60 -31.60 -26.52
N LEU A 15 -37.64 -30.29 -26.79
CA LEU A 15 -36.56 -29.35 -26.50
C LEU A 15 -36.36 -29.28 -24.98
N PHE A 16 -35.12 -29.40 -24.52
CA PHE A 16 -34.71 -28.90 -23.20
C PHE A 16 -33.42 -28.11 -23.37
N ALA A 17 -33.58 -26.78 -23.34
CA ALA A 17 -32.52 -25.81 -23.09
C ALA A 17 -32.30 -25.70 -21.58
N GLY A 18 -31.07 -25.43 -21.12
CA GLY A 18 -30.83 -25.21 -19.69
C GLY A 18 -29.37 -24.97 -19.28
N ALA A 19 -28.89 -23.76 -19.57
CA ALA A 19 -27.85 -22.98 -18.89
C ALA A 19 -26.72 -23.69 -18.11
N ALA A 20 -25.50 -23.61 -18.64
CA ALA A 20 -24.27 -23.73 -17.85
C ALA A 20 -24.13 -22.48 -16.94
N ALA A 21 -24.37 -22.64 -15.64
CA ALA A 21 -24.10 -21.61 -14.66
C ALA A 21 -22.59 -21.52 -14.40
N LEU A 22 -21.91 -20.54 -15.02
CA LEU A 22 -20.59 -20.09 -14.55
C LEU A 22 -20.80 -19.32 -13.23
N GLY A 23 -20.51 -19.98 -12.11
CA GLY A 23 -20.41 -19.32 -10.82
C GLY A 23 -19.23 -18.36 -10.82
N LEU A 24 -19.51 -17.05 -10.95
CA LEU A 24 -18.56 -15.99 -10.62
C LEU A 24 -18.38 -15.97 -9.11
N ALA A 25 -17.32 -16.61 -8.61
CA ALA A 25 -16.89 -16.48 -7.23
C ALA A 25 -16.34 -15.06 -7.01
N THR A 26 -17.21 -14.12 -6.67
CA THR A 26 -16.80 -12.81 -6.14
C THR A 26 -16.43 -13.00 -4.67
N GLY A 27 -15.17 -13.35 -4.40
CA GLY A 27 -14.62 -13.32 -3.05
C GLY A 27 -14.62 -11.89 -2.49
N PRO A 28 -14.71 -11.71 -1.16
CA PRO A 28 -14.69 -10.39 -0.55
C PRO A 28 -13.37 -9.70 -0.89
N ALA A 29 -13.44 -8.50 -1.47
CA ALA A 29 -12.29 -7.63 -1.60
C ALA A 29 -11.86 -7.21 -0.19
N VAL A 30 -10.71 -7.72 0.27
CA VAL A 30 -10.09 -7.25 1.50
C VAL A 30 -9.74 -5.78 1.26
N ALA A 31 -10.49 -4.87 1.87
CA ALA A 31 -10.17 -3.46 1.84
C ALA A 31 -8.72 -3.31 2.36
N ALA A 32 -7.87 -2.62 1.60
CA ALA A 32 -6.50 -2.38 2.01
C ALA A 32 -6.52 -1.58 3.33
N SER A 33 -6.31 -2.28 4.44
CA SER A 33 -6.18 -1.68 5.76
C SER A 33 -4.78 -1.09 5.88
N GLY A 34 -4.70 0.20 6.22
CA GLY A 34 -3.45 0.86 6.53
C GLY A 34 -3.11 2.07 5.66
N VAL A 35 -1.95 2.66 5.95
CA VAL A 35 -1.40 3.85 5.29
C VAL A 35 -0.12 3.47 4.55
N SER A 36 0.01 3.94 3.32
CA SER A 36 1.26 3.81 2.56
C SER A 36 2.08 5.08 2.67
N ILE A 37 3.38 4.95 2.93
CA ILE A 37 4.32 6.05 3.03
C ILE A 37 5.42 5.84 1.99
N GLU A 38 5.44 6.68 0.98
CA GLU A 38 6.44 6.65 -0.07
C GLU A 38 7.49 7.74 0.18
N LEU A 39 8.76 7.35 0.24
CA LEU A 39 9.87 8.29 0.12
C LEU A 39 9.95 8.76 -1.34
N ASN A 40 9.37 9.93 -1.60
CA ASN A 40 9.16 10.40 -2.97
C ASN A 40 10.37 11.16 -3.50
N ARG A 41 10.94 12.05 -2.67
CA ARG A 41 12.05 12.91 -3.09
C ARG A 41 12.96 13.31 -1.92
N LEU A 42 14.25 13.31 -2.18
CA LEU A 42 15.28 13.99 -1.39
C LEU A 42 15.82 15.16 -2.21
N GLU A 43 15.92 16.33 -1.60
CA GLU A 43 16.38 17.53 -2.28
C GLU A 43 17.28 18.36 -1.38
N GLN A 44 18.49 18.67 -1.85
CA GLN A 44 19.40 19.54 -1.12
C GLN A 44 18.84 20.97 -1.08
N ARG A 45 18.82 21.56 0.12
CA ARG A 45 18.40 22.94 0.39
C ARG A 45 19.41 23.55 1.36
N ASP A 46 20.33 24.35 0.84
CA ASP A 46 21.45 24.92 1.60
C ASP A 46 22.19 23.80 2.37
N ALA A 47 22.29 23.92 3.69
CA ALA A 47 22.91 22.93 4.55
C ALA A 47 22.00 21.71 4.85
N ALA A 48 20.71 21.75 4.49
CA ALA A 48 19.73 20.74 4.87
C ALA A 48 19.27 19.82 3.74
N CYS A 49 18.86 18.60 4.09
CA CYS A 49 18.19 17.69 3.17
C CYS A 49 16.66 17.77 3.34
N ARG A 50 15.97 18.35 2.36
CA ARG A 50 14.50 18.36 2.29
C ARG A 50 14.00 16.98 1.89
N VAL A 51 13.19 16.38 2.73
CA VAL A 51 12.52 15.10 2.50
C VAL A 51 11.07 15.34 2.12
N SER A 52 10.60 14.70 1.04
CA SER A 52 9.19 14.67 0.66
C SER A 52 8.65 13.24 0.78
N LEU A 53 7.64 13.07 1.61
CA LEU A 53 6.87 11.83 1.74
C LEU A 53 5.52 11.98 1.05
N LEU A 54 5.10 10.96 0.29
CA LEU A 54 3.73 10.83 -0.17
C LEU A 54 3.01 9.85 0.76
N VAL A 55 2.02 10.35 1.49
CA VAL A 55 1.24 9.58 2.47
C VAL A 55 -0.12 9.30 1.87
N SER A 56 -0.45 8.03 1.66
CA SER A 56 -1.70 7.59 1.04
C SER A 56 -2.55 6.82 2.03
N ASN A 57 -3.74 7.33 2.32
CA ASN A 57 -4.76 6.66 3.12
C ASN A 57 -5.96 6.29 2.22
N PRO A 58 -6.02 5.04 1.72
CA PRO A 58 -7.18 4.58 0.95
C PRO A 58 -8.40 4.29 1.81
N GLY A 59 -8.23 4.17 3.13
CA GLY A 59 -9.29 3.83 4.09
C GLY A 59 -10.30 4.94 4.32
N ASP A 60 -11.37 4.59 5.03
CA ASP A 60 -12.48 5.46 5.44
C ASP A 60 -12.24 6.17 6.78
N LYS A 61 -11.29 5.69 7.58
CA LYS A 61 -10.84 6.33 8.83
C LYS A 61 -9.84 7.45 8.53
N ALA A 62 -10.03 8.61 9.16
CA ALA A 62 -9.02 9.68 9.20
C ALA A 62 -8.03 9.47 10.36
N TYR A 63 -6.82 9.99 10.19
CA TYR A 63 -5.76 9.99 11.19
C TYR A 63 -5.45 11.43 11.59
N ASP A 64 -5.80 11.81 12.82
CA ASP A 64 -5.51 13.17 13.32
C ASP A 64 -4.01 13.38 13.57
N SER A 65 -3.30 12.30 13.89
CA SER A 65 -1.84 12.25 14.03
C SER A 65 -1.32 10.95 13.43
N LEU A 66 -0.15 11.02 12.80
CA LEU A 66 0.63 9.89 12.32
C LEU A 66 2.11 10.22 12.53
N LYS A 67 2.67 9.89 13.70
CA LYS A 67 4.05 10.21 14.06
C LYS A 67 4.98 9.07 13.70
N LEU A 68 5.93 9.34 12.83
CA LEU A 68 6.91 8.38 12.35
C LEU A 68 8.25 8.60 13.05
N ASP A 69 8.87 7.54 13.51
CA ASP A 69 10.26 7.54 13.95
C ASP A 69 11.14 7.02 12.81
N LEU A 70 11.88 7.92 12.18
CA LEU A 70 12.67 7.67 10.99
C LEU A 70 14.16 7.66 11.31
N VAL A 71 14.87 6.64 10.84
CA VAL A 71 16.33 6.50 10.95
C VAL A 71 16.94 6.60 9.56
N PHE A 72 17.93 7.47 9.40
CA PHE A 72 18.64 7.69 8.15
C PHE A 72 20.04 7.08 8.25
N PHE A 73 20.42 6.34 7.22
CA PHE A 73 21.73 5.72 7.09
C PHE A 73 22.56 6.42 6.02
N ASP A 74 23.85 6.59 6.28
CA ASP A 74 24.81 7.05 5.28
C ASP A 74 25.27 5.93 4.34
N LYS A 75 26.18 6.24 3.39
CA LYS A 75 26.70 5.28 2.42
C LYS A 75 27.52 4.14 3.03
N ASP A 76 28.02 4.29 4.26
CA ASP A 76 28.73 3.25 4.98
C ASP A 76 27.75 2.34 5.78
N GLY A 77 26.45 2.63 5.71
CA GLY A 77 25.42 1.90 6.44
C GLY A 77 25.34 2.28 7.91
N VAL A 78 25.94 3.40 8.31
CA VAL A 78 25.93 3.91 9.68
C VAL A 78 24.77 4.89 9.86
N ILE A 79 24.16 4.90 11.05
CA ILE A 79 23.11 5.85 11.37
C ILE A 79 23.70 7.26 11.37
N SER A 80 23.25 8.08 10.43
CA SER A 80 23.63 9.50 10.36
C SER A 80 22.66 10.39 11.11
N ARG A 81 21.36 10.01 11.16
CA ARG A 81 20.28 10.77 11.83
C ARG A 81 19.14 9.87 12.29
N ARG A 82 18.41 10.32 13.32
CA ARG A 82 17.10 9.80 13.73
C ARG A 82 16.16 10.95 14.03
N LEU A 83 14.93 10.91 13.51
CA LEU A 83 13.97 12.00 13.58
C LEU A 83 12.57 11.46 13.83
N ALA A 84 11.85 12.09 14.78
CA ALA A 84 10.41 11.93 14.89
C ALA A 84 9.71 12.99 14.04
N VAL A 85 8.86 12.57 13.10
CA VAL A 85 8.16 13.48 12.17
C VAL A 85 6.65 13.27 12.25
N GLU A 86 5.90 14.37 12.26
CA GLU A 86 4.43 14.34 12.18
C GLU A 86 4.01 14.29 10.70
N ALA A 87 3.58 13.11 10.25
CA ALA A 87 3.05 12.89 8.92
C ALA A 87 1.52 13.10 8.85
N GLY A 88 0.84 13.25 9.98
CA GLY A 88 -0.56 13.64 10.09
C GLY A 88 -0.79 15.15 10.01
N PRO A 89 -2.06 15.60 10.05
CA PRO A 89 -3.26 14.79 9.89
C PRO A 89 -3.40 14.27 8.45
N ILE A 90 -4.08 13.14 8.28
CA ILE A 90 -4.41 12.52 6.99
C ILE A 90 -5.90 12.18 6.96
N ARG A 91 -6.63 12.77 6.01
CA ARG A 91 -8.05 12.49 5.82
C ARG A 91 -8.29 11.09 5.25
N ALA A 92 -9.50 10.58 5.45
CA ALA A 92 -10.00 9.41 4.75
C ALA A 92 -9.92 9.59 3.23
N SER A 93 -9.64 8.50 2.52
CA SER A 93 -9.58 8.43 1.05
C SER A 93 -8.73 9.53 0.41
N LYS A 94 -7.60 9.87 1.04
CA LYS A 94 -6.75 10.97 0.61
C LYS A 94 -5.28 10.59 0.55
N THR A 95 -4.63 11.08 -0.49
CA THR A 95 -3.17 11.15 -0.59
C THR A 95 -2.70 12.57 -0.33
N THR A 96 -1.68 12.72 0.51
CA THR A 96 -1.11 14.01 0.92
C THR A 96 0.41 13.97 0.82
N VAL A 97 1.03 15.08 0.43
CA VAL A 97 2.48 15.25 0.49
C VAL A 97 2.86 15.87 1.82
N LYS A 98 3.87 15.33 2.49
CA LYS A 98 4.47 15.87 3.71
C LYS A 98 5.93 16.19 3.46
N LEU A 99 6.36 17.37 3.88
CA LEU A 99 7.73 17.83 3.72
C LEU A 99 8.31 18.12 5.09
N PHE A 100 9.56 17.72 5.29
CA PHE A 100 10.36 18.09 6.46
C PHE A 100 11.83 18.17 6.08
N ASP A 101 12.63 18.82 6.91
CA ASP A 101 14.08 18.90 6.73
C ASP A 101 14.77 17.90 7.66
N ALA A 102 15.66 17.09 7.11
CA ALA A 102 16.48 16.15 7.87
C ALA A 102 17.73 16.81 8.49
N GLY A 103 17.60 18.06 8.95
CA GLY A 103 18.68 18.89 9.48
C GLY A 103 19.90 18.94 8.56
N ASP A 104 21.11 19.06 9.12
CA ASP A 104 22.38 19.20 8.37
C ASP A 104 22.83 17.93 7.59
N ALA A 105 21.90 17.05 7.24
CA ALA A 105 22.19 15.91 6.37
C ALA A 105 22.42 16.37 4.93
N ARG A 106 23.42 15.79 4.26
CA ARG A 106 23.54 15.88 2.78
C ARG A 106 22.67 14.82 2.15
N CYS A 107 21.76 15.21 1.25
CA CYS A 107 20.86 14.25 0.61
C CYS A 107 21.58 13.14 -0.16
N GLU A 108 22.71 13.47 -0.80
CA GLU A 108 23.53 12.51 -1.55
C GLU A 108 24.16 11.44 -0.65
N GLY A 109 24.34 11.74 0.64
CA GLY A 109 24.90 10.82 1.62
C GLY A 109 23.90 9.76 2.07
N VAL A 110 22.60 9.95 1.87
CA VAL A 110 21.58 9.00 2.33
C VAL A 110 21.61 7.74 1.45
N SER A 111 21.70 6.58 2.08
CA SER A 111 21.65 5.26 1.42
C SER A 111 20.35 4.52 1.70
N ARG A 112 19.78 4.73 2.89
CA ARG A 112 18.59 4.05 3.36
C ARG A 112 17.88 4.90 4.39
N VAL A 113 16.55 4.83 4.38
CA VAL A 113 15.67 5.28 5.45
C VAL A 113 14.99 4.06 6.05
N LEU A 114 14.86 4.03 7.36
CA LEU A 114 14.14 3.01 8.11
C LEU A 114 13.02 3.69 8.88
N LEU A 115 11.80 3.19 8.73
CA LEU A 115 10.70 3.47 9.64
C LEU A 115 10.90 2.57 10.87
N ASN A 116 11.53 3.12 11.90
CA ASN A 116 11.85 2.38 13.11
C ASN A 116 10.61 2.12 13.97
N ASP A 117 9.69 3.09 14.02
CA ASP A 117 8.43 2.96 14.75
C ASP A 117 7.36 3.95 14.24
N VAL A 118 6.10 3.72 14.60
CA VAL A 118 5.00 4.67 14.47
C VAL A 118 4.46 4.98 15.86
N THR A 119 4.93 6.08 16.43
CA THR A 119 4.71 6.43 17.85
C THR A 119 3.31 6.98 18.14
N ALA A 120 2.55 7.35 17.10
CA ALA A 120 1.14 7.71 17.22
C ALA A 120 0.42 7.52 15.88
N CYS A 121 -0.78 6.92 15.89
CA CYS A 121 -1.68 6.85 14.73
C CYS A 121 -3.18 6.91 15.13
N GLY A 122 -3.47 7.45 16.32
CA GLY A 122 -4.83 7.68 16.84
C GLY A 122 -5.55 6.41 17.32
N GLY A 123 -5.57 6.18 18.64
CA GLY A 123 -6.12 4.99 19.31
C GLY A 123 -5.05 3.99 19.76
N ASP A 124 -5.45 2.97 20.52
CA ASP A 124 -4.57 1.95 21.12
C ASP A 124 -4.40 0.73 20.19
N GLN A 125 -3.90 0.95 18.98
CA GLN A 125 -3.61 -0.11 18.03
C GLN A 125 -2.12 -0.22 17.72
N ASP A 126 -1.69 -1.36 17.16
CA ASP A 126 -0.37 -1.50 16.53
C ASP A 126 -0.28 -0.59 15.30
N CYS A 127 0.27 0.60 15.52
CA CYS A 127 0.42 1.63 14.49
C CYS A 127 1.42 1.25 13.41
N LEU A 128 2.50 0.55 13.78
CA LEU A 128 3.54 0.15 12.84
C LEU A 128 3.03 -0.94 11.89
N GLY A 129 2.20 -1.86 12.40
CA GLY A 129 1.53 -2.89 11.60
C GLY A 129 0.64 -2.34 10.48
N LEU A 130 0.10 -1.13 10.64
CA LEU A 130 -0.75 -0.46 9.66
C LEU A 130 0.02 0.25 8.55
N VAL A 131 1.35 0.38 8.66
CA VAL A 131 2.14 1.15 7.71
C VAL A 131 2.92 0.25 6.76
N THR A 132 2.89 0.66 5.49
CA THR A 132 3.76 0.13 4.44
C THR A 132 4.66 1.24 3.90
N THR A 133 5.88 0.89 3.52
CA THR A 133 6.87 1.84 3.02
C THR A 133 7.30 1.49 1.60
N THR A 134 7.54 2.52 0.79
CA THR A 134 8.09 2.39 -0.57
C THR A 134 9.04 3.55 -0.85
N SER A 135 9.92 3.42 -1.84
CA SER A 135 10.81 4.51 -2.25
C SER A 135 10.73 4.73 -3.75
N ARG A 136 10.70 5.99 -4.19
CA ARG A 136 10.95 6.41 -5.57
C ARG A 136 12.34 6.99 -5.78
N VAL A 137 13.09 7.20 -4.70
CA VAL A 137 14.41 7.81 -4.77
C VAL A 137 15.43 6.75 -5.22
N LYS A 138 16.03 6.97 -6.39
CA LYS A 138 17.00 6.03 -6.97
C LYS A 138 18.18 5.81 -6.02
N GLY A 139 18.45 4.55 -5.68
CA GLY A 139 19.57 4.17 -4.81
C GLY A 139 19.38 4.53 -3.33
N VAL A 140 18.14 4.82 -2.91
CA VAL A 140 17.78 4.99 -1.50
C VAL A 140 16.63 4.07 -1.16
N GLU A 141 16.90 3.07 -0.33
CA GLU A 141 15.87 2.14 0.16
C GLU A 141 15.03 2.80 1.26
N PHE A 142 13.74 2.45 1.34
CA PHE A 142 12.90 2.80 2.48
C PHE A 142 12.18 1.54 3.00
N GLY A 143 12.60 1.07 4.17
CA GLY A 143 12.09 -0.14 4.81
C GLY A 143 11.50 0.12 6.20
N LYS A 144 10.92 -0.92 6.80
CA LYS A 144 10.54 -1.00 8.21
C LYS A 144 11.25 -2.17 8.87
#